data_AF-A0A3D1AWS0-F1
#
_entry.id   AF-A0A3D1AWS0-F1
#
_cell.length_a   1.000
_cell.length_b   1.000
_cell.length_c   1.000
_cell.angle_alpha   90.00
_cell.angle_beta   90.00
_cell.angle_gamma   90.00
#
_symmetry.space_group_name_H-M   'P 1'
#
loop_
_entity.id
_entity.type
_entity.pdbx_description
1 polymer ?
#
loop_
_entity_poly.entity_id
_entity_poly.type
_entity_poly.pdbx_seq_one_letter_code
_entity_poly.pdbx_strand_id
1 'polypeptide(L)'
;MISVGLVLGETRSVWLACLAAGLYLAWNYRRWLVLALPVALAVVLAVSPAGVRQRAVSIVRPKKNTDSNDFRFVCWRTGMVMIRQHPILGLGPEEVRAHFMDYVPADIPRPLPVGAYIHLHNFYLHYAAERGIPSLLFLLWMFAWMLWDYWRALRRLPPGPSTRRFLLHGAIAVVLAVLVEGGFELNIGDSEVLAMFLAVAACGYRAAEEPAVVPAAA
;
A
#
# COMPACT_ATOMS: atom_id res chain seq x y z
N MET A 1 13.60 -9.83 13.16
CA MET A 1 12.36 -10.58 12.85
C MET A 1 11.59 -10.01 11.65
N ILE A 2 11.43 -8.67 11.53
CA ILE A 2 10.76 -8.03 10.38
C ILE A 2 11.40 -8.40 9.03
N SER A 3 12.74 -8.38 8.93
CA SER A 3 13.47 -8.75 7.71
C SER A 3 13.29 -10.21 7.31
N VAL A 4 13.07 -11.10 8.29
CA VAL A 4 12.82 -12.53 8.04
C VAL A 4 11.38 -12.73 7.57
N GLY A 5 10.42 -12.00 8.16
CA GLY A 5 9.03 -11.97 7.68
C GLY A 5 8.88 -11.45 6.25
N LEU A 6 9.64 -10.43 5.86
CA LEU A 6 9.67 -9.90 4.48
C LEU A 6 10.22 -10.89 3.45
N VAL A 7 11.13 -11.77 3.87
CA VAL A 7 11.71 -12.81 3.02
C VAL A 7 10.77 -14.01 2.91
N LEU A 8 10.05 -14.34 4.00
CA LEU A 8 9.10 -15.46 4.03
C LEU A 8 7.72 -15.13 3.47
N GLY A 9 7.32 -13.85 3.48
CA GLY A 9 5.99 -13.39 3.07
C GLY A 9 5.71 -13.50 1.57
N GLU A 10 6.72 -13.78 0.73
CA GLU A 10 6.62 -14.06 -0.71
C GLU A 10 5.96 -12.96 -1.60
N THR A 11 5.41 -11.90 -1.00
CA THR A 11 4.65 -10.82 -1.63
C THR A 11 5.56 -9.64 -2.02
N ARG A 12 5.83 -9.55 -3.33
CA ARG A 12 6.69 -8.51 -3.94
C ARG A 12 6.17 -7.08 -3.71
N SER A 13 4.85 -6.94 -3.53
CA SER A 13 4.18 -5.67 -3.24
C SER A 13 4.66 -5.04 -1.94
N VAL A 14 4.93 -5.85 -0.92
CA VAL A 14 5.44 -5.37 0.37
C VAL A 14 6.83 -4.75 0.19
N TRP A 15 7.67 -5.30 -0.70
CA TRP A 15 9.00 -4.74 -0.96
C TRP A 15 8.92 -3.35 -1.58
N LEU A 16 7.96 -3.12 -2.49
CA LEU A 16 7.71 -1.81 -3.09
C LEU A 16 7.19 -0.80 -2.04
N ALA A 17 6.30 -1.24 -1.16
CA ALA A 17 5.78 -0.42 -0.07
C ALA A 17 6.86 -0.04 0.95
N CYS A 18 7.69 -1.01 1.37
CA CYS A 18 8.85 -0.76 2.23
C CYS A 18 9.88 0.15 1.55
N LEU A 19 10.10 0.01 0.25
CA LEU A 19 10.98 0.87 -0.52
C LEU A 19 10.46 2.32 -0.53
N ALA A 20 9.17 2.53 -0.80
CA ALA A 20 8.56 3.86 -0.80
C ALA A 20 8.63 4.53 0.58
N ALA A 21 8.21 3.82 1.63
CA ALA A 21 8.29 4.30 3.01
C ALA A 21 9.74 4.55 3.46
N GLY A 22 10.65 3.63 3.14
CA GLY A 22 12.08 3.73 3.45
C GLY A 22 12.76 4.89 2.74
N LEU A 23 12.45 5.13 1.46
CA LEU A 23 12.92 6.29 0.69
C LEU A 23 12.45 7.59 1.31
N TYR A 24 11.17 7.68 1.67
CA TYR A 24 10.63 8.85 2.35
C TYR A 24 11.38 9.11 3.68
N LEU A 25 11.54 8.10 4.52
CA LEU A 25 12.24 8.25 5.81
C LEU A 25 13.72 8.60 5.61
N ALA A 26 14.41 7.92 4.71
CA ALA A 26 15.81 8.20 4.39
C ALA A 26 16.01 9.64 3.90
N TRP A 27 15.12 10.13 3.03
CA TRP A 27 15.17 11.51 2.55
C TRP A 27 15.05 12.53 3.68
N ASN A 28 14.14 12.30 4.64
CA ASN A 28 13.87 13.24 5.73
C ASN A 28 14.91 13.19 6.86
N TYR A 29 15.51 12.02 7.14
CA TYR A 29 16.48 11.87 8.25
C TYR A 29 17.94 11.90 7.80
N ARG A 30 18.27 11.26 6.67
CA ARG A 30 19.63 11.08 6.18
C ARG A 30 19.66 10.99 4.66
N ARG A 31 19.44 12.13 3.98
CA ARG A 31 19.35 12.22 2.51
C ARG A 31 20.45 11.49 1.73
N TRP A 32 21.66 11.37 2.29
CA TRP A 32 22.76 10.64 1.67
C TRP A 32 22.49 9.12 1.55
N LEU A 33 21.68 8.54 2.43
CA LEU A 33 21.26 7.13 2.33
C LEU A 33 20.45 6.86 1.07
N VAL A 34 19.70 7.86 0.56
CA VAL A 34 18.99 7.74 -0.72
C VAL A 34 19.98 7.60 -1.87
N LEU A 35 21.10 8.34 -1.82
CA LEU A 35 22.17 8.22 -2.81
C LEU A 35 22.95 6.90 -2.68
N ALA A 36 23.04 6.34 -1.47
CA ALA A 36 23.65 5.05 -1.22
C ALA A 36 22.74 3.86 -1.57
N LEU A 37 21.43 4.09 -1.76
CA LEU A 37 20.43 3.04 -1.99
C LEU A 37 20.71 2.18 -3.22
N PRO A 38 21.10 2.70 -4.40
CA PRO A 38 21.42 1.87 -5.56
C PRO A 38 22.59 0.91 -5.28
N VAL A 39 23.60 1.39 -4.55
CA VAL A 39 24.77 0.59 -4.15
C VAL A 39 24.35 -0.48 -3.15
N ALA A 40 23.56 -0.11 -2.13
CA ALA A 40 23.04 -1.06 -1.16
C ALA A 40 22.17 -2.14 -1.82
N LEU A 41 21.29 -1.77 -2.75
CA LEU A 41 20.46 -2.70 -3.50
C LEU A 41 21.31 -3.63 -4.37
N ALA A 42 22.34 -3.11 -5.05
CA ALA A 42 23.27 -3.91 -5.84
C ALA A 42 24.05 -4.92 -4.96
N VAL A 43 24.54 -4.49 -3.80
CA VAL A 43 25.23 -5.37 -2.83
C VAL A 43 24.27 -6.44 -2.31
N VAL A 44 23.07 -6.07 -1.90
CA VAL A 44 22.03 -7.02 -1.46
C VAL A 44 21.75 -8.03 -2.56
N LEU A 45 21.60 -7.60 -3.82
CA LEU A 45 21.34 -8.52 -4.94
C LEU A 45 22.53 -9.42 -5.29
N ALA A 46 23.76 -8.95 -5.07
CA ALA A 46 24.98 -9.73 -5.32
C ALA A 46 25.20 -10.83 -4.27
N VAL A 47 24.87 -10.55 -3.00
CA VAL A 47 25.07 -11.48 -1.88
C VAL A 47 23.83 -12.35 -1.59
N SER A 48 22.67 -11.96 -2.10
CA SER A 48 21.40 -12.67 -1.87
C SER A 48 21.35 -14.06 -2.52
N PRO A 49 20.70 -15.06 -1.87
CA PRO A 49 20.43 -16.36 -2.47
C PRO A 49 19.67 -16.27 -3.80
N ALA A 50 19.84 -17.28 -4.66
CA ALA A 50 19.25 -17.31 -6.00
C ALA A 50 17.73 -17.06 -6.00
N GLY A 51 16.99 -17.55 -5.00
CA GLY A 51 15.55 -17.30 -4.85
C GLY A 51 15.22 -15.80 -4.70
N VAL A 52 15.89 -15.08 -3.81
CA VAL A 52 15.69 -13.64 -3.59
C VAL A 52 16.07 -12.84 -4.85
N ARG A 53 17.17 -13.21 -5.51
CA ARG A 53 17.62 -12.57 -6.76
C ARG A 53 16.61 -12.76 -7.90
N GLN A 54 16.08 -13.96 -8.07
CA GLN A 54 15.03 -14.24 -9.06
C GLN A 54 13.76 -13.43 -8.77
N ARG A 55 13.39 -13.24 -7.50
CA ARG A 55 12.23 -12.43 -7.10
C ARG A 55 12.44 -10.94 -7.38
N ALA A 56 13.59 -10.38 -7.04
CA ALA A 56 13.90 -9.00 -7.38
C ALA A 56 13.88 -8.77 -8.90
N VAL A 57 14.45 -9.70 -9.67
CA VAL A 57 14.41 -9.64 -11.15
C VAL A 57 12.97 -9.74 -11.65
N SER A 58 12.11 -10.55 -11.03
CA SER A 58 10.70 -10.71 -11.43
C SER A 58 9.82 -9.46 -11.22
N ILE A 59 10.26 -8.51 -10.38
CA ILE A 59 9.60 -7.19 -10.26
C ILE A 59 9.77 -6.39 -11.56
N VAL A 60 10.96 -6.47 -12.18
CA VAL A 60 11.31 -5.71 -13.40
C VAL A 60 11.05 -6.52 -14.67
N ARG A 61 11.17 -7.85 -14.60
CA ARG A 61 10.98 -8.78 -15.72
C ARG A 61 10.09 -9.95 -15.28
N PRO A 62 8.75 -9.76 -15.27
CA PRO A 62 7.81 -10.83 -14.99
C PRO A 62 7.99 -11.98 -15.99
N LYS A 63 8.03 -13.23 -15.51
CA LYS A 63 8.01 -14.40 -16.42
C LYS A 63 6.55 -14.71 -16.79
N LYS A 64 6.26 -14.81 -18.08
CA LYS A 64 4.96 -15.32 -18.58
C LYS A 64 4.74 -16.76 -18.11
N ASN A 65 3.50 -17.08 -17.72
CA ASN A 65 2.95 -18.41 -17.41
C ASN A 65 3.48 -19.15 -16.17
N THR A 66 4.32 -18.53 -15.34
CA THR A 66 4.79 -19.14 -14.08
C THR A 66 4.58 -18.25 -12.85
N ASP A 67 3.96 -17.08 -13.04
CA ASP A 67 4.06 -15.98 -12.10
C ASP A 67 2.69 -15.42 -11.69
N SER A 68 2.53 -15.05 -10.42
CA SER A 68 1.32 -14.45 -9.81
C SER A 68 0.79 -13.20 -10.54
N ASN A 69 1.58 -12.63 -11.46
CA ASN A 69 1.25 -11.43 -12.22
C ASN A 69 0.25 -11.68 -13.37
N ASP A 70 0.27 -12.83 -14.03
CA ASP A 70 -0.72 -13.14 -15.08
C ASP A 70 -2.13 -13.22 -14.49
N PHE A 71 -2.20 -13.69 -13.25
CA PHE A 71 -3.42 -13.72 -12.47
C PHE A 71 -3.93 -12.30 -12.14
N ARG A 72 -3.07 -11.40 -11.64
CA ARG A 72 -3.45 -9.99 -11.38
C ARG A 72 -4.00 -9.31 -12.62
N PHE A 73 -3.44 -9.60 -13.79
CA PHE A 73 -3.95 -9.06 -15.05
C PHE A 73 -5.40 -9.46 -15.32
N VAL A 74 -5.76 -10.73 -15.11
CA VAL A 74 -7.16 -11.20 -15.20
C VAL A 74 -8.04 -10.42 -14.21
N CYS A 75 -7.65 -10.37 -12.93
CA CYS A 75 -8.39 -9.62 -11.91
C CYS A 75 -8.62 -8.16 -12.28
N TRP A 76 -7.58 -7.46 -12.71
CA TRP A 76 -7.67 -6.04 -13.03
C TRP A 76 -8.59 -5.81 -14.22
N ARG A 77 -8.53 -6.67 -15.24
CA ARG A 77 -9.44 -6.60 -16.38
C ARG A 77 -10.88 -6.86 -15.98
N THR A 78 -11.14 -7.90 -15.18
CA THR A 78 -12.47 -8.18 -14.62
C THR A 78 -12.99 -6.99 -13.81
N GLY A 79 -12.16 -6.44 -12.93
CA GLY A 79 -12.48 -5.24 -12.14
C GLY A 79 -12.86 -4.03 -12.99
N MET A 80 -12.12 -3.79 -14.07
CA MET A 80 -12.43 -2.71 -15.01
C MET A 80 -13.78 -2.92 -15.71
N VAL A 81 -14.17 -4.16 -16.01
CA VAL A 81 -15.51 -4.44 -16.55
C VAL A 81 -16.58 -4.13 -15.50
N MET A 82 -16.40 -4.57 -14.25
CA MET A 82 -17.32 -4.28 -13.14
C MET A 82 -17.51 -2.77 -12.94
N ILE A 83 -16.42 -1.99 -12.88
CA ILE A 83 -16.46 -0.53 -12.71
C ILE A 83 -17.18 0.14 -13.88
N ARG A 84 -16.95 -0.31 -15.11
CA ARG A 84 -17.61 0.27 -16.30
C ARG A 84 -19.12 0.04 -16.30
N GLN A 85 -19.58 -1.09 -15.77
CA GLN A 85 -21.00 -1.41 -15.68
C GLN A 85 -21.67 -0.74 -14.47
N HIS A 86 -20.95 -0.60 -13.35
CA HIS A 86 -21.48 -0.06 -12.08
C HIS A 86 -20.63 1.08 -11.49
N PRO A 87 -20.45 2.21 -12.21
CA PRO A 87 -19.45 3.22 -11.82
C PRO A 87 -19.78 4.04 -10.58
N ILE A 88 -21.07 4.19 -10.23
CA ILE A 88 -21.51 5.11 -9.17
C ILE A 88 -21.63 4.39 -7.82
N LEU A 89 -22.38 3.29 -7.77
CA LEU A 89 -22.65 2.56 -6.53
C LEU A 89 -21.79 1.30 -6.37
N GLY A 90 -21.15 0.84 -7.44
CA GLY A 90 -20.52 -0.47 -7.47
C GLY A 90 -21.56 -1.59 -7.43
N LEU A 91 -21.05 -2.81 -7.25
CA LEU A 91 -21.86 -4.02 -7.15
C LEU A 91 -22.53 -4.18 -5.78
N GLY A 92 -21.95 -3.59 -4.73
CA GLY A 92 -22.33 -3.80 -3.34
C GLY A 92 -21.28 -4.61 -2.55
N PRO A 93 -21.32 -4.55 -1.21
CA PRO A 93 -20.35 -5.25 -0.36
C PRO A 93 -20.32 -6.75 -0.62
N GLU A 94 -19.12 -7.33 -0.70
CA GLU A 94 -18.88 -8.78 -0.95
C GLU A 94 -19.32 -9.30 -2.34
N GLU A 95 -19.94 -8.48 -3.18
CA GLU A 95 -20.48 -8.90 -4.48
C GLU A 95 -19.40 -9.09 -5.56
N VAL A 96 -18.23 -8.46 -5.41
CA VAL A 96 -17.10 -8.62 -6.35
C VAL A 96 -16.67 -10.09 -6.44
N ARG A 97 -16.65 -10.80 -5.31
CA ARG A 97 -16.31 -12.22 -5.26
C ARG A 97 -17.43 -13.08 -5.83
N ALA A 98 -18.67 -12.81 -5.42
CA ALA A 98 -19.84 -13.59 -5.84
C ALA A 98 -20.03 -13.57 -7.37
N HIS A 99 -19.83 -12.40 -7.98
CA HIS A 99 -20.05 -12.19 -9.40
C HIS A 99 -18.78 -12.22 -10.24
N PHE A 100 -17.61 -12.61 -9.70
CA PHE A 100 -16.35 -12.53 -10.43
C PHE A 100 -16.42 -13.15 -11.84
N MET A 101 -17.01 -14.34 -11.96
CA MET A 101 -17.11 -15.09 -13.22
C MET A 101 -17.98 -14.41 -14.27
N ASP A 102 -18.99 -13.65 -13.86
CA ASP A 102 -19.95 -12.99 -14.76
C ASP A 102 -19.29 -11.83 -15.52
N TYR A 103 -18.21 -11.28 -14.97
CA TYR A 103 -17.51 -10.10 -15.50
C TYR A 103 -16.15 -10.44 -16.13
N VAL A 104 -15.75 -11.72 -16.16
CA VAL A 104 -14.49 -12.12 -16.82
C VAL A 104 -14.62 -11.87 -18.33
N PRO A 105 -13.75 -11.04 -18.93
CA PRO A 105 -13.78 -10.81 -20.37
C PRO A 105 -13.68 -12.11 -21.18
N ALA A 106 -14.50 -12.21 -22.23
CA ALA A 106 -14.58 -13.41 -23.08
C ALA A 106 -13.29 -13.76 -23.82
N ASP A 107 -12.39 -12.78 -23.98
CA ASP A 107 -11.08 -12.96 -24.64
C ASP A 107 -9.99 -13.51 -23.71
N ILE A 108 -10.29 -13.75 -22.43
CA ILE A 108 -9.34 -14.36 -21.49
C ILE A 108 -9.33 -15.89 -21.67
N PRO A 109 -8.16 -16.50 -21.99
CA PRO A 109 -8.05 -17.95 -22.16
C PRO A 109 -8.45 -18.72 -20.90
N ARG A 110 -9.09 -19.87 -21.10
CA ARG A 110 -9.43 -20.84 -20.03
C ARG A 110 -8.45 -22.02 -20.08
N PRO A 111 -8.15 -22.67 -18.94
CA PRO A 111 -8.65 -22.40 -17.60
C PRO A 111 -8.04 -21.14 -16.98
N LEU A 112 -8.79 -20.50 -16.07
CA LEU A 112 -8.26 -19.35 -15.34
C LEU A 112 -7.15 -19.79 -14.36
N PRO A 113 -6.16 -18.91 -14.08
CA PRO A 113 -5.13 -19.19 -13.10
C PRO A 113 -5.72 -19.55 -11.72
N VAL A 114 -5.04 -20.43 -10.99
CA VAL A 114 -5.45 -20.82 -9.62
C VAL A 114 -5.41 -19.59 -8.70
N GLY A 115 -6.45 -19.44 -7.86
CA GLY A 115 -6.58 -18.33 -6.91
C GLY A 115 -7.40 -17.15 -7.44
N ALA A 116 -7.98 -17.26 -8.65
CA ALA A 116 -8.50 -16.09 -9.34
C ALA A 116 -9.78 -15.43 -8.87
N TYR A 117 -10.34 -15.89 -7.76
CA TYR A 117 -11.76 -15.73 -7.49
C TYR A 117 -12.05 -15.15 -6.11
N ILE A 118 -11.04 -14.61 -5.41
CA ILE A 118 -11.21 -14.13 -4.03
C ILE A 118 -11.31 -12.60 -3.99
N HIS A 119 -10.34 -11.87 -4.56
CA HIS A 119 -10.35 -10.40 -4.66
C HIS A 119 -9.55 -9.93 -5.87
N LEU A 120 -9.59 -8.62 -6.19
CA LEU A 120 -9.02 -8.07 -7.42
C LEU A 120 -7.51 -7.77 -7.34
N HIS A 121 -6.87 -8.04 -6.21
CA HIS A 121 -5.43 -7.75 -5.96
C HIS A 121 -5.02 -6.33 -6.38
N ASN A 122 -5.91 -5.38 -6.14
CA ASN A 122 -5.72 -3.96 -6.30
C ASN A 122 -6.85 -3.30 -5.54
N PHE A 123 -6.51 -2.70 -4.40
CA PHE A 123 -7.45 -2.03 -3.52
C PHE A 123 -8.26 -0.96 -4.27
N TYR A 124 -7.65 -0.20 -5.18
CA TYR A 124 -8.36 0.85 -5.93
C TYR A 124 -9.45 0.27 -6.84
N LEU A 125 -9.12 -0.75 -7.63
CA LEU A 125 -10.09 -1.41 -8.52
C LEU A 125 -11.15 -2.14 -7.72
N HIS A 126 -10.79 -2.80 -6.62
CA HIS A 126 -11.72 -3.51 -5.78
C HIS A 126 -12.72 -2.56 -5.13
N TYR A 127 -12.24 -1.47 -4.52
CA TYR A 127 -13.10 -0.50 -3.87
C TYR A 127 -14.03 0.23 -4.85
N ALA A 128 -13.53 0.55 -6.05
CA ALA A 128 -14.37 1.14 -7.10
C ALA A 128 -15.40 0.15 -7.66
N ALA A 129 -15.04 -1.12 -7.84
CA ALA A 129 -15.97 -2.15 -8.31
C ALA A 129 -17.05 -2.47 -7.27
N GLU A 130 -16.69 -2.49 -5.99
CA GLU A 130 -17.57 -2.83 -4.88
C GLU A 130 -18.48 -1.66 -4.47
N ARG A 131 -17.92 -0.45 -4.33
CA ARG A 131 -18.59 0.72 -3.71
C ARG A 131 -18.70 1.93 -4.62
N GLY A 132 -18.25 1.81 -5.87
CA GLY A 132 -18.27 2.87 -6.86
C GLY A 132 -17.10 3.84 -6.79
N ILE A 133 -16.90 4.56 -7.89
CA ILE A 133 -15.85 5.58 -8.05
C ILE A 133 -15.99 6.72 -7.03
N PRO A 134 -17.20 7.25 -6.70
CA PRO A 134 -17.33 8.32 -5.70
C PRO A 134 -16.77 7.93 -4.33
N SER A 135 -17.07 6.70 -3.88
CA SER A 135 -16.57 6.16 -2.62
C SER A 135 -15.06 6.02 -2.62
N LEU A 136 -14.47 5.55 -3.73
CA LEU A 136 -13.02 5.51 -3.89
C LEU A 136 -12.41 6.91 -3.80
N LEU A 137 -12.95 7.89 -4.52
CA LEU A 137 -12.43 9.25 -4.52
C LEU A 137 -12.47 9.89 -3.13
N PHE A 138 -13.55 9.66 -2.37
CA PHE A 138 -13.65 10.12 -0.99
C PHE A 138 -12.59 9.47 -0.09
N LEU A 139 -12.34 8.17 -0.25
CA LEU A 139 -11.30 7.46 0.49
C LEU A 139 -9.89 7.98 0.16
N LEU A 140 -9.59 8.22 -1.12
CA LEU A 140 -8.32 8.83 -1.54
C LEU A 140 -8.16 10.25 -1.00
N TRP A 141 -9.25 11.01 -0.99
CA TRP A 141 -9.28 12.34 -0.37
C TRP A 141 -8.96 12.27 1.12
N MET A 142 -9.50 11.30 1.86
CA MET A 142 -9.20 11.11 3.28
C MET A 142 -7.72 10.78 3.52
N PHE A 143 -7.11 9.93 2.70
CA PHE A 143 -5.66 9.68 2.76
C PHE A 143 -4.83 10.93 2.46
N ALA A 144 -5.21 11.69 1.43
CA ALA A 144 -4.54 12.94 1.07
C ALA A 144 -4.66 13.99 2.20
N TRP A 145 -5.83 14.07 2.82
CA TRP A 145 -6.09 14.97 3.95
C TRP A 145 -5.25 14.60 5.16
N MET A 146 -5.16 13.30 5.49
CA MET A 146 -4.31 12.80 6.56
C MET A 146 -2.82 13.15 6.34
N LEU A 147 -2.31 12.95 5.12
CA LEU A 147 -0.94 13.36 4.76
C LEU A 147 -0.73 14.87 4.90
N TRP A 148 -1.72 15.66 4.48
CA TRP A 148 -1.69 17.12 4.59
C TRP A 148 -1.63 17.57 6.06
N ASP A 149 -2.46 16.98 6.93
CA ASP A 149 -2.49 17.29 8.37
C ASP A 149 -1.14 16.98 9.01
N TYR A 150 -0.57 15.80 8.76
CA TYR A 150 0.73 15.40 9.30
C TYR A 150 1.86 16.29 8.81
N TRP A 151 1.86 16.63 7.52
CA TRP A 151 2.84 17.54 6.93
C TRP A 151 2.73 18.94 7.53
N ARG A 152 1.52 19.48 7.68
CA ARG A 152 1.28 20.79 8.31
C ARG A 152 1.76 20.80 9.75
N ALA A 153 1.50 19.74 10.52
CA ALA A 153 1.99 19.60 11.89
C ALA A 153 3.52 19.55 11.95
N LEU A 154 4.17 18.82 11.04
CA LEU A 154 5.64 18.76 10.94
C LEU A 154 6.28 20.13 10.71
N ARG A 155 5.65 20.98 9.87
CA ARG A 155 6.15 22.33 9.57
C ARG A 155 6.04 23.30 10.74
N ARG A 156 5.15 23.04 11.70
CA ARG A 156 4.99 23.85 12.92
C ARG A 156 5.98 23.48 14.02
N LEU A 157 6.53 22.27 13.97
CA LEU A 157 7.47 21.80 14.98
C LEU A 157 8.87 22.39 14.78
N PRO A 158 9.58 22.78 15.86
CA PRO A 158 10.94 23.33 15.77
C PRO A 158 11.91 22.31 15.18
N PRO A 159 12.95 22.72 14.42
CA PRO A 159 14.00 21.85 13.89
C PRO A 159 14.67 21.01 15.00
N GLY A 160 15.04 19.76 14.70
CA GLY A 160 15.65 18.83 15.66
C GLY A 160 14.87 17.54 15.92
N PRO A 161 15.48 16.58 16.65
CA PRO A 161 14.87 15.31 16.99
C PRO A 161 13.77 15.50 18.05
N SER A 162 12.59 14.96 17.79
CA SER A 162 11.51 14.90 18.77
C SER A 162 10.64 13.68 18.55
N THR A 163 10.07 13.14 19.64
CA THR A 163 9.13 12.02 19.57
C THR A 163 7.94 12.35 18.67
N ARG A 164 7.43 13.57 18.73
CA ARG A 164 6.32 14.03 17.87
C ARG A 164 6.67 13.96 16.39
N ARG A 165 7.87 14.41 16.00
CA ARG A 165 8.33 14.31 14.61
C ARG A 165 8.52 12.88 14.16
N PHE A 166 9.08 12.04 15.03
CA PHE A 166 9.22 10.62 14.75
C PHE A 166 7.88 9.96 14.46
N LEU A 167 6.87 10.22 15.30
CA LEU A 167 5.52 9.72 15.10
C LEU A 167 4.88 10.23 13.80
N LEU A 168 5.02 11.53 13.50
CA LEU A 168 4.47 12.12 12.28
C LEU A 168 5.13 11.57 11.00
N HIS A 169 6.45 11.48 10.96
CA HIS A 169 7.15 10.87 9.83
C HIS A 169 6.83 9.38 9.69
N GLY A 170 6.71 8.65 10.81
CA GLY A 170 6.27 7.26 10.82
C GLY A 170 4.85 7.10 10.26
N ALA A 171 3.92 7.94 10.67
CA ALA A 171 2.54 7.92 10.18
C ALA A 171 2.46 8.22 8.67
N ILE A 172 3.20 9.23 8.18
CA ILE A 172 3.28 9.51 6.73
C ILE A 172 3.86 8.31 5.99
N ALA A 173 4.95 7.70 6.49
CA ALA A 173 5.58 6.55 5.86
C ALA A 173 4.61 5.35 5.76
N VAL A 174 3.79 5.10 6.79
CA VAL A 174 2.78 4.04 6.78
C VAL A 174 1.64 4.33 5.79
N VAL A 175 1.14 5.57 5.73
CA VAL A 175 0.12 5.96 4.73
C VAL A 175 0.66 5.74 3.31
N LEU A 176 1.91 6.14 3.04
CA LEU A 176 2.55 5.92 1.73
C LEU A 176 2.72 4.43 1.43
N ALA A 177 3.13 3.63 2.41
CA ALA A 177 3.24 2.18 2.25
C ALA A 177 1.90 1.54 1.88
N VAL A 178 0.83 1.89 2.58
CA VAL A 178 -0.53 1.41 2.33
C VAL A 178 -1.00 1.77 0.92
N LEU A 179 -0.79 3.01 0.48
CA LEU A 179 -1.16 3.46 -0.86
C LEU A 179 -0.37 2.72 -1.96
N VAL A 180 0.93 2.51 -1.75
CA VAL A 180 1.77 1.80 -2.74
C VAL A 180 1.40 0.31 -2.81
N GLU A 181 1.26 -0.35 -1.68
CA GLU A 181 0.86 -1.76 -1.63
C GLU A 181 -0.55 -1.98 -2.17
N GLY A 182 -1.47 -1.03 -1.93
CA GLY A 182 -2.84 -1.06 -2.43
C GLY A 182 -2.94 -1.15 -3.96
N GLY A 183 -1.89 -0.80 -4.70
CA GLY A 183 -1.84 -1.00 -6.15
C GLY A 183 -1.75 -2.47 -6.58
N PHE A 184 -1.38 -3.35 -5.65
CA PHE A 184 -1.04 -4.75 -5.93
C PHE A 184 -1.73 -5.76 -5.02
N GLU A 185 -2.39 -5.27 -3.95
CA GLU A 185 -3.11 -6.09 -2.99
C GLU A 185 -4.31 -5.36 -2.38
N LEU A 186 -5.28 -6.11 -1.85
CA LEU A 186 -6.40 -5.58 -1.07
C LEU A 186 -6.02 -5.46 0.41
N ASN A 187 -4.98 -4.67 0.73
CA ASN A 187 -4.39 -4.64 2.07
C ASN A 187 -5.36 -4.16 3.18
N ILE A 188 -6.01 -3.01 3.02
CA ILE A 188 -6.95 -2.47 4.01
C ILE A 188 -8.35 -3.11 3.97
N GLY A 189 -8.55 -4.10 3.09
CA GLY A 189 -9.72 -4.96 3.16
C GLY A 189 -9.60 -6.03 4.25
N ASP A 190 -8.38 -6.27 4.74
CA ASP A 190 -8.12 -7.19 5.84
C ASP A 190 -8.16 -6.46 7.20
N SER A 191 -8.77 -7.10 8.20
CA SER A 191 -9.07 -6.45 9.49
C SER A 191 -7.80 -6.17 10.29
N GLU A 192 -6.81 -7.06 10.20
CA GLU A 192 -5.53 -6.98 10.89
C GLU A 192 -4.72 -5.78 10.41
N VAL A 193 -4.59 -5.63 9.08
CA VAL A 193 -3.84 -4.53 8.46
C VAL A 193 -4.56 -3.21 8.71
N LEU A 194 -5.88 -3.19 8.60
CA LEU A 194 -6.69 -2.00 8.89
C LEU A 194 -6.52 -1.56 10.35
N ALA A 195 -6.56 -2.49 11.32
CA ALA A 195 -6.37 -2.17 12.73
C ALA A 195 -4.98 -1.57 13.01
N MET A 196 -3.93 -2.15 12.44
CA MET A 196 -2.57 -1.62 12.56
C MET A 196 -2.43 -0.24 11.92
N PHE A 197 -3.04 -0.04 10.74
CA PHE A 197 -3.06 1.25 10.06
C PHE A 197 -3.74 2.32 10.92
N LEU A 198 -4.93 2.03 11.45
CA LEU A 198 -5.69 2.96 12.29
C LEU A 198 -4.94 3.30 13.59
N ALA A 199 -4.25 2.33 14.21
CA ALA A 199 -3.43 2.59 15.38
C ALA A 199 -2.30 3.59 15.08
N VAL A 200 -1.59 3.42 13.95
CA VAL A 200 -0.53 4.34 13.54
C VAL A 200 -1.10 5.71 13.17
N ALA A 201 -2.22 5.76 12.46
CA ALA A 201 -2.90 7.01 12.11
C ALA A 201 -3.32 7.79 13.38
N ALA A 202 -3.84 7.09 14.39
CA ALA A 202 -4.18 7.69 15.67
C ALA A 202 -2.94 8.26 16.38
N CYS A 203 -1.81 7.56 16.37
CA CYS A 203 -0.54 8.09 16.90
C CYS A 203 -0.08 9.35 16.14
N GLY A 204 -0.24 9.38 14.81
CA GLY A 204 0.05 10.55 13.98
C GLY A 204 -0.80 11.77 14.37
N TYR A 205 -2.11 11.57 14.55
CA TYR A 205 -3.01 12.64 14.98
C TYR A 205 -2.73 13.13 16.41
N ARG A 206 -2.45 12.22 17.36
CA ARG A 206 -2.01 12.61 18.71
C ARG A 206 -0.70 13.39 18.70
N ALA A 207 0.22 13.08 17.79
CA ALA A 207 1.45 13.87 17.63
C ALA A 207 1.20 15.24 16.98
N ALA A 208 0.14 15.37 16.18
CA ALA A 208 -0.27 16.61 15.52
C ALA A 208 -0.98 17.59 16.47
N GLU A 209 -1.65 17.10 17.51
CA GLU A 209 -2.30 17.93 18.53
C GLU A 209 -1.31 18.87 19.24
N GLU A 210 -1.67 20.13 19.43
CA GLU A 210 -0.92 21.04 20.30
C GLU A 210 -1.11 20.61 21.76
N PRO A 211 -0.04 20.60 22.58
CA PRO A 211 -0.20 20.29 23.99
C PRO A 211 -1.18 21.28 24.61
N ALA A 212 -2.20 20.77 25.30
CA ALA A 212 -3.10 21.60 26.07
C ALA A 212 -2.27 22.51 26.98
N VAL A 213 -2.47 23.83 26.88
CA VAL A 213 -1.92 24.78 27.83
C VAL A 213 -2.57 24.44 29.17
N VAL A 214 -1.86 23.72 30.04
CA VAL A 214 -2.27 23.55 31.42
C VAL A 214 -2.14 24.93 32.06
N PRO A 215 -3.23 25.60 32.47
CA PRO A 215 -3.09 26.86 33.19
C PRO A 215 -2.25 26.58 34.44
N ALA A 216 -1.21 27.40 34.64
CA ALA A 216 -0.39 27.31 35.84
C ALA A 216 -1.34 27.40 37.06
N ALA A 217 -1.28 26.41 37.93
CA ALA A 217 -2.01 26.45 39.19
C ALA A 217 -1.61 27.75 39.92
N ALA A 218 -2.59 28.62 40.13
CA ALA A 218 -2.44 29.89 40.85
C ALA A 218 -2.29 29.65 42.35
#